data_AF-K1ME91-F1
#
_entry.id   AF-K1ME91-F1
#
_cell.length_a   1.000
_cell.length_b   1.000
_cell.length_c   1.000
_cell.angle_alpha   90.00
_cell.angle_beta   90.00
_cell.angle_gamma   90.00
#
_symmetry.space_group_name_H-M   'P 1'
#
loop_
_entity.id
_entity.type
_entity.pdbx_description
1 polymer ?
#
loop_
_entity_poly.entity_id
_entity_poly.type
_entity_poly.pdbx_seq_one_letter_code
_entity_poly.pdbx_strand_id
1 'polypeptide(L)'
;MEREPNMDISSNATRTGVGTAHGKIILAGEHSVVYDYPAIALPLPGAKVTVETQASSRQVDWLESLPYTGPLDKVPEELQNLCRAT
;
A
#
# COMPACT_ATOMS: atom_id res chain seq x y z
N MET A 1 -26.53 23.05 -40.56
CA MET A 1 -25.44 23.52 -39.68
C MET A 1 -25.84 23.16 -38.28
N GLU A 2 -25.66 21.89 -37.92
CA GLU A 2 -25.86 21.41 -36.55
C GLU A 2 -24.61 20.60 -36.24
N ARG A 3 -23.72 21.21 -35.46
CA ARG A 3 -22.48 20.58 -34.99
C ARG A 3 -22.89 19.76 -33.77
N GLU A 4 -22.86 18.44 -33.92
CA GLU A 4 -23.00 17.52 -32.79
C GLU A 4 -21.92 17.83 -31.74
N PRO A 5 -22.25 17.84 -30.43
CA PRO A 5 -21.25 18.09 -29.40
C PRO A 5 -20.32 16.89 -29.32
N ASN A 6 -19.04 17.13 -29.61
CA ASN A 6 -17.94 16.20 -29.37
C ASN A 6 -17.90 15.86 -27.88
N MET A 7 -18.43 14.69 -27.52
CA MET A 7 -18.29 14.12 -26.19
C MET A 7 -16.89 13.54 -26.12
N ASP A 8 -15.95 14.33 -25.61
CA ASP A 8 -14.62 13.82 -25.24
C ASP A 8 -14.82 12.74 -24.16
N ILE A 9 -14.82 11.48 -24.61
CA ILE A 9 -14.53 10.32 -23.79
C ILE A 9 -13.06 10.42 -23.37
N SER A 10 -12.80 11.36 -22.47
CA SER A 10 -11.53 11.49 -21.79
C SER A 10 -11.28 10.19 -21.04
N SER A 11 -10.25 9.49 -21.52
CA SER A 11 -9.59 8.35 -20.93
C SER A 11 -9.78 8.27 -19.41
N ASN A 12 -10.53 7.27 -18.95
CA ASN A 12 -10.43 6.82 -17.57
C ASN A 12 -9.08 6.11 -17.43
N ALA A 13 -7.99 6.90 -17.43
CA ALA A 13 -6.66 6.42 -17.16
C ALA A 13 -6.70 5.87 -15.74
N THR A 14 -6.55 4.55 -15.60
CA THR A 14 -6.47 3.88 -14.31
C THR A 14 -5.48 4.62 -13.44
N ARG A 15 -5.96 5.27 -12.38
CA ARG A 15 -5.10 6.02 -11.47
C ARG A 15 -4.33 4.99 -10.64
N THR A 16 -3.08 4.79 -11.00
CA THR A 16 -2.14 3.96 -10.25
C THR A 16 -1.33 4.83 -9.29
N GLY A 17 -1.35 4.50 -8.01
CA GLY A 17 -0.43 5.00 -7.00
C GLY A 17 0.72 4.02 -6.81
N VAL A 18 1.95 4.52 -6.66
CA VAL A 18 3.14 3.69 -6.38
C VAL A 18 3.81 4.24 -5.12
N GLY A 19 3.97 3.38 -4.12
CA GLY A 19 4.68 3.66 -2.88
C GLY A 19 5.95 2.82 -2.79
N THR A 20 7.03 3.40 -2.26
CA THR A 20 8.27 2.66 -1.99
C THR A 20 8.72 2.91 -0.56
N ALA A 21 9.27 1.88 0.08
CA ALA A 21 9.80 1.95 1.43
C ALA A 21 11.08 1.10 1.55
N HIS A 22 12.00 1.55 2.40
CA HIS A 22 13.19 0.79 2.77
C HIS A 22 13.04 0.19 4.17
N GLY A 23 13.60 -1.00 4.36
CA GLY A 23 13.73 -1.63 5.65
C GLY A 23 14.73 -0.89 6.56
N LYS A 24 14.74 -1.29 7.83
CA LYS A 24 15.71 -0.83 8.82
C LYS A 24 16.02 -1.97 9.80
N ILE A 25 17.25 -2.01 10.31
CA ILE A 25 17.62 -2.86 11.45
C ILE A 25 17.65 -1.97 12.68
N ILE A 26 17.00 -2.41 13.77
CA ILE A 26 17.15 -1.79 15.08
C ILE A 26 18.35 -2.46 15.77
N LEU A 27 19.38 -1.68 16.10
CA LEU A 27 20.59 -2.17 16.77
C LEU A 27 20.42 -2.20 18.31
N ALA A 28 19.65 -1.27 18.84
CA ALA A 28 19.36 -1.16 20.27
C ALA A 28 18.03 -0.43 20.49
N GLY A 29 17.26 -0.85 21.50
CA GLY A 29 16.01 -0.20 21.89
C GLY A 29 14.80 -0.71 21.12
N GLU A 30 14.78 -1.97 20.71
CA GLU A 30 13.66 -2.66 20.07
C GLU A 30 12.40 -2.69 20.96
N HIS A 31 12.58 -2.82 22.28
CA HIS A 31 11.47 -2.67 23.24
C HIS A 31 11.26 -1.20 23.64
N SER A 32 12.31 -0.38 23.60
CA SER A 32 12.25 1.05 23.96
C SER A 32 11.42 1.87 22.96
N VAL A 33 11.56 1.59 21.66
CA VAL A 33 10.83 2.31 20.60
C VAL A 33 9.33 2.05 20.62
N VAL A 34 8.89 0.95 21.22
CA VAL A 34 7.46 0.63 21.42
C VAL A 34 6.81 1.59 22.44
N TYR A 35 7.62 2.18 23.32
CA TYR A 35 7.16 3.10 24.37
C TYR A 35 7.64 4.54 24.15
N ASP A 36 7.87 4.95 22.89
CA ASP A 36 8.32 6.29 22.50
C ASP A 36 9.68 6.74 23.07
N TYR A 37 10.55 5.79 23.44
CA TYR A 37 11.94 6.09 23.80
C TYR A 37 12.89 5.96 22.60
N PRO A 38 14.03 6.70 22.60
CA PRO A 38 14.98 6.65 21.49
C PRO A 38 15.53 5.24 21.24
N ALA A 39 15.68 4.91 19.96
CA ALA A 39 16.33 3.69 19.49
C ALA A 39 17.36 4.02 18.41
N ILE A 40 18.35 3.14 18.26
CA ILE A 40 19.36 3.25 17.20
C ILE A 40 18.95 2.31 16.08
N ALA A 41 18.67 2.86 14.90
CA ALA A 41 18.32 2.08 13.72
C ALA A 41 19.21 2.44 12.53
N LEU A 42 19.59 1.42 11.75
CA LEU A 42 20.30 1.58 10.49
C LEU A 42 19.35 1.32 9.32
N PRO A 43 19.27 2.23 8.33
CA PRO A 43 18.56 1.97 7.09
C PRO A 43 19.14 0.76 6.36
N LEU A 44 18.28 -0.03 5.71
CA LEU A 44 18.65 -1.14 4.83
C LEU A 44 18.20 -0.84 3.40
N PRO A 45 18.99 -0.11 2.59
CA PRO A 45 18.58 0.27 1.23
C PRO A 45 18.26 -0.94 0.33
N GLY A 46 18.93 -2.07 0.56
CA GLY A 46 18.72 -3.31 -0.19
C GLY A 46 17.42 -4.05 0.15
N ALA A 47 16.83 -3.80 1.32
CA ALA A 47 15.53 -4.33 1.70
C ALA A 47 14.44 -3.34 1.29
N LYS A 48 14.11 -3.29 0.00
CA LYS A 48 13.12 -2.36 -0.55
C LYS A 48 11.79 -3.05 -0.82
N VAL A 49 10.70 -2.41 -0.44
CA VAL A 49 9.33 -2.81 -0.77
C VAL A 49 8.73 -1.77 -1.70
N THR A 50 8.06 -2.23 -2.74
CA THR A 50 7.24 -1.40 -3.64
C THR A 50 5.81 -1.89 -3.55
N VAL A 51 4.86 -0.97 -3.41
CA VAL A 51 3.42 -1.24 -3.40
C VAL A 51 2.78 -0.45 -4.52
N GLU A 52 1.90 -1.12 -5.26
CA GLU A 52 1.09 -0.49 -6.30
C GLU A 52 -0.37 -0.56 -5.89
N THR A 53 -1.08 0.56 -5.99
CA THR A 53 -2.50 0.67 -5.69
C THR A 53 -3.22 1.18 -6.92
N GLN A 54 -4.35 0.58 -7.27
CA GLN A 54 -5.16 1.01 -8.41
C GLN A 54 -6.59 1.21 -7.94
N ALA A 55 -7.25 2.24 -8.49
CA ALA A 55 -8.68 2.39 -8.28
C ALA A 55 -9.40 1.14 -8.81
N SER A 56 -10.10 0.44 -7.93
CA SER A 56 -10.83 -0.77 -8.25
C SER A 56 -12.31 -0.45 -8.46
N SER A 57 -12.93 -1.11 -9.44
CA SER A 57 -14.40 -1.12 -9.60
C SER A 57 -15.08 -2.21 -8.78
N ARG A 58 -14.30 -3.03 -8.05
CA ARG A 58 -14.84 -4.06 -7.16
C ARG A 58 -15.50 -3.43 -5.94
N GLN A 59 -16.51 -4.11 -5.42
CA GLN A 59 -17.22 -3.68 -4.21
C GLN A 59 -16.37 -3.86 -2.94
N VAL A 60 -15.32 -4.70 -3.01
CA VAL A 60 -14.38 -4.98 -1.93
C VAL A 60 -12.94 -4.70 -2.37
N ASP A 61 -12.14 -4.18 -1.45
CA ASP A 61 -10.70 -4.01 -1.65
C ASP A 61 -10.01 -5.36 -1.77
N TRP A 62 -8.96 -5.43 -2.58
CA TRP A 62 -8.26 -6.66 -2.92
C TRP A 62 -6.77 -6.52 -2.65
N LEU A 63 -6.19 -7.54 -2.03
CA LEU A 63 -4.76 -7.62 -1.75
C LEU A 63 -4.16 -8.79 -2.52
N GLU A 64 -3.05 -8.53 -3.22
CA GLU A 64 -2.25 -9.57 -3.88
C GLU A 64 -0.84 -9.52 -3.32
N SER A 65 -0.41 -10.62 -2.72
CA SER A 65 0.90 -10.75 -2.09
C SER A 65 1.31 -12.21 -2.05
N LEU A 66 2.59 -12.49 -1.78
CA LEU A 66 3.06 -13.86 -1.62
C LEU A 66 2.32 -14.67 -0.54
N PRO A 67 2.10 -14.14 0.69
CA PRO A 67 1.40 -14.90 1.73
C PRO A 67 -0.12 -14.94 1.56
N TYR A 68 -0.71 -14.05 0.76
CA TYR A 68 -2.16 -13.94 0.64
C TYR A 68 -2.61 -13.23 -0.65
N THR A 69 -3.61 -13.81 -1.31
CA THR A 69 -4.32 -13.20 -2.43
C THR A 69 -5.82 -13.31 -2.20
N GLY A 70 -6.53 -12.18 -2.11
CA GLY A 70 -7.96 -12.19 -1.84
C GLY A 70 -8.52 -10.85 -1.35
N PRO A 71 -9.77 -10.85 -0.89
CA PRO A 71 -10.41 -9.68 -0.29
C PRO A 71 -9.68 -9.16 0.95
N LEU A 72 -9.52 -7.84 1.08
CA LEU A 72 -8.82 -7.22 2.22
C LEU A 72 -9.53 -7.46 3.56
N ASP A 73 -10.84 -7.69 3.57
CA ASP A 73 -11.63 -8.01 4.77
C ASP A 73 -11.45 -9.47 5.27
N LYS A 74 -10.82 -10.32 4.46
CA LYS A 74 -10.57 -11.75 4.74
C LYS A 74 -9.08 -12.07 4.90
N VAL A 75 -8.24 -11.06 5.11
CA VAL A 75 -6.81 -11.28 5.36
C VAL A 75 -6.58 -12.06 6.66
N PRO A 76 -5.53 -12.88 6.73
CA PRO A 76 -5.17 -13.63 7.93
C PRO A 76 -4.67 -12.69 9.05
N GLU A 77 -4.58 -13.21 10.29
CA GLU A 77 -4.29 -12.41 11.49
C GLU A 77 -2.99 -11.61 11.39
N GLU A 78 -1.98 -12.18 10.75
CA GLU A 78 -0.66 -11.57 10.57
C GLU A 78 -0.70 -10.29 9.72
N LEU A 79 -1.74 -10.13 8.88
CA LEU A 79 -1.92 -9.01 7.97
C LEU A 79 -3.09 -8.09 8.34
N GLN A 80 -3.80 -8.33 9.45
CA GLN A 80 -4.94 -7.51 9.88
C GLN A 80 -4.60 -6.02 10.06
N ASN A 81 -3.33 -5.72 10.31
CA ASN A 81 -2.78 -4.38 10.43
C ASN A 81 -3.10 -3.52 9.18
N LEU A 82 -3.13 -4.15 8.00
CA LEU A 82 -3.44 -3.47 6.74
C LEU A 82 -4.90 -3.04 6.63
N CYS A 83 -5.84 -3.74 7.27
CA CYS A 83 -7.25 -3.37 7.26
C CYS A 83 -7.54 -2.08 8.03
N ARG A 84 -6.66 -1.70 8.98
CA ARG A 84 -6.83 -0.53 9.84
C ARG A 84 -6.05 0.71 9.38
N ALA A 85 -5.21 0.57 8.37
CA ALA A 85 -4.33 1.63 7.87
C ALA A 85 -5.02 2.57 6.85
N THR A 86 -6.35 2.49 6.72
CA THR A 86 -7.18 3.28 5.80
C THR A 86 -7.87 4.45 6.49
#